data_AF-A0A8T5J8A9-F1
#
_entry.id   AF-A0A8T5J8A9-F1
#
_cell.length_a   1.000
_cell.length_b   1.000
_cell.length_c   1.000
_cell.angle_alpha   90.00
_cell.angle_beta   90.00
_cell.angle_gamma   90.00
#
_symmetry.space_group_name_H-M   'P 1'
#
loop_
_entity.id
_entity.type
_entity.pdbx_description
1 polymer ?
#
loop_
_entity_poly.entity_id
_entity_poly.type
_entity_poly.pdbx_seq_one_letter_code
_entity_poly.pdbx_strand_id
1 'polypeptide(L)'
;MSDWKSLIDQAMMQEGSNTIGAHATYGKAVQAALQATQKELHDLEAAKVVESIYGALVAYSQVVMTRMKAEDPEVGGVDHAFRAGQAYGVSCVLNHIIDQLTDVASVTSLQALDDFSDTLHNDILVQARAAGLTVELLDAKGDILFE
;
A
#
# COMPACT_ATOMS: atom_id res chain seq x y z
N MET A 1 20.72 12.93 8.12
CA MET A 1 19.78 12.28 7.17
C MET A 1 18.95 13.37 6.53
N SER A 2 18.82 13.38 5.20
CA SER A 2 17.90 14.28 4.51
C SER A 2 16.46 13.93 4.90
N ASP A 3 15.61 14.94 5.10
CA ASP A 3 14.18 14.71 5.33
C ASP A 3 13.50 14.23 4.04
N TRP A 4 12.31 13.61 4.18
CA TRP A 4 11.58 13.04 3.06
C TRP A 4 11.14 14.06 2.00
N LYS A 5 10.91 15.33 2.37
CA LYS A 5 10.51 16.39 1.42
C LYS A 5 11.68 16.73 0.51
N SER A 6 12.85 16.93 1.11
CA SER A 6 14.10 17.16 0.36
C SER A 6 14.44 16.01 -0.61
N LEU A 7 14.13 14.77 -0.22
CA LEU A 7 14.29 13.60 -1.09
C LEU A 7 13.29 13.57 -2.25
N ILE A 8 12.03 13.98 -2.02
CA ILE A 8 11.04 14.14 -3.09
C ILE A 8 11.50 15.20 -4.09
N ASP A 9 11.92 16.38 -3.61
CA ASP A 9 12.40 17.46 -4.48
C ASP A 9 13.58 16.98 -5.35
N GLN A 10 14.50 16.23 -4.75
CA GLN A 10 15.62 15.63 -5.47
C GLN A 10 15.17 14.62 -6.53
N ALA A 11 14.21 13.76 -6.21
CA ALA A 11 13.69 12.77 -7.13
C ALA A 11 12.99 13.44 -8.34
N MET A 12 12.18 14.47 -8.09
CA MET A 12 11.51 15.25 -9.13
C MET A 12 12.51 15.88 -10.11
N MET A 13 13.64 16.39 -9.62
CA MET A 13 14.70 16.91 -10.49
C MET A 13 15.35 15.81 -11.35
N GLN A 14 15.39 14.57 -10.87
CA GLN A 14 15.99 13.43 -11.57
C GLN A 14 15.05 12.84 -12.63
N GLU A 15 13.73 12.89 -12.46
CA GLU A 15 12.75 12.22 -13.33
C GLU A 15 12.94 12.49 -14.82
N GLY A 16 13.24 13.74 -15.18
CA GLY A 16 13.40 14.17 -16.57
C GLY A 16 14.66 13.65 -17.27
N SER A 17 15.63 13.09 -16.54
CA SER A 17 16.93 12.67 -17.10
C SER A 17 17.42 11.31 -16.64
N ASN A 18 16.95 10.82 -15.50
CA ASN A 18 17.34 9.55 -14.90
C ASN A 18 16.18 8.97 -14.07
N THR A 19 15.25 8.32 -14.75
CA THR A 19 14.06 7.72 -14.14
C THR A 19 14.40 6.62 -13.12
N ILE A 20 15.45 5.82 -13.35
CA ILE A 20 15.90 4.78 -12.41
C ILE A 20 16.44 5.43 -11.13
N GLY A 21 17.23 6.50 -11.27
CA GLY A 21 17.73 7.29 -10.14
C GLY A 21 16.59 7.93 -9.33
N ALA A 22 15.62 8.52 -10.03
CA ALA A 22 14.43 9.11 -9.41
C ALA A 22 13.63 8.08 -8.61
N HIS A 23 13.36 6.90 -9.21
CA HIS A 23 12.69 5.79 -8.54
C HIS A 23 13.39 5.40 -7.22
N ALA A 24 14.71 5.20 -7.26
CA ALA A 24 15.47 4.87 -6.06
C ALA A 24 15.43 5.98 -4.99
N THR A 25 15.40 7.25 -5.42
CA THR A 25 15.30 8.39 -4.51
C THR A 25 13.90 8.49 -3.87
N TYR A 26 12.82 8.24 -4.64
CA TYR A 26 11.47 8.15 -4.07
C TYR A 26 11.34 7.03 -3.05
N GLY A 27 11.92 5.85 -3.31
CA GLY A 27 11.95 4.77 -2.32
C GLY A 27 12.60 5.19 -0.99
N LYS A 28 13.69 5.97 -1.05
CA LYS A 28 14.31 6.56 0.16
C LYS A 28 13.41 7.59 0.83
N ALA A 29 12.67 8.39 0.07
CA ALA A 29 11.73 9.35 0.61
C ALA A 29 10.61 8.66 1.40
N VAL A 30 10.04 7.57 0.86
CA VAL A 30 9.05 6.73 1.55
C VAL A 30 9.60 6.23 2.89
N GLN A 31 10.80 5.63 2.88
CA GLN A 31 11.45 5.13 4.09
C GLN A 31 11.70 6.23 5.13
N ALA A 32 12.16 7.40 4.69
CA ALA A 32 12.38 8.54 5.58
C ALA A 32 11.07 9.10 6.18
N ALA A 33 9.98 9.10 5.40
CA ALA A 33 8.66 9.53 5.87
C ALA A 33 8.09 8.55 6.90
N LEU A 34 8.19 7.24 6.64
CA LEU A 34 7.75 6.20 7.58
C LEU A 34 8.52 6.24 8.89
N GLN A 35 9.84 6.41 8.84
CA GLN A 35 10.65 6.59 10.05
C GLN A 35 10.27 7.86 10.83
N ALA A 36 9.85 8.93 10.15
CA ALA A 36 9.34 10.12 10.81
C ALA A 36 7.99 9.84 11.48
N THR A 37 7.05 9.20 10.79
CA THR A 37 5.76 8.80 11.35
C THR A 37 5.92 7.88 12.55
N GLN A 38 6.75 6.83 12.45
CA GLN A 38 6.98 5.88 13.54
C GLN A 38 7.48 6.55 14.83
N LYS A 39 8.26 7.62 14.70
CA LYS A 39 8.72 8.40 15.86
C LYS A 39 7.59 9.11 16.56
N GLU A 40 6.52 9.50 15.88
CA GLU A 40 5.37 10.19 16.47
C GLU A 40 4.33 9.22 17.06
N LEU A 41 4.36 7.93 16.68
CA LEU A 41 3.38 6.93 17.13
C LEU A 41 3.42 6.57 18.63
N HIS A 42 4.34 7.16 19.40
CA HIS A 42 4.28 7.10 20.88
C HIS A 42 3.19 8.02 21.46
N ASP A 43 2.76 9.03 20.70
CA ASP A 43 1.62 9.88 21.05
C ASP A 43 0.31 9.19 20.68
N LEU A 44 -0.61 9.09 21.65
CA LEU A 44 -1.87 8.38 21.48
C LEU A 44 -2.77 9.00 20.39
N GLU A 45 -2.80 10.33 20.29
CA GLU A 45 -3.64 10.99 19.30
C GLU A 45 -3.07 10.81 17.88
N ALA A 46 -1.74 10.89 17.73
CA ALA A 46 -1.07 10.53 16.49
C ALA A 46 -1.34 9.07 16.08
N ALA A 47 -1.27 8.12 17.03
CA ALA A 47 -1.54 6.71 16.78
C ALA A 47 -2.98 6.46 16.33
N LYS A 48 -3.97 7.09 16.97
CA LYS A 48 -5.40 6.99 16.58
C LYS A 48 -5.66 7.57 15.19
N VAL A 49 -4.99 8.66 14.81
CA VAL A 49 -5.12 9.24 13.47
C VAL A 49 -4.62 8.25 12.41
N VAL A 50 -3.46 7.63 12.64
CA VAL A 50 -2.90 6.62 11.74
C VAL A 50 -3.80 5.37 11.67
N GLU A 51 -4.28 4.87 12.81
CA GLU A 51 -5.25 3.77 12.88
C GLU A 51 -6.52 4.07 12.08
N SER A 52 -7.05 5.29 12.19
CA SER A 52 -8.26 5.70 11.46
C SER A 52 -8.03 5.75 9.95
N ILE A 53 -6.85 6.20 9.51
CA ILE A 53 -6.48 6.21 8.09
C ILE A 53 -6.34 4.76 7.58
N TYR A 54 -5.70 3.88 8.35
CA TYR A 54 -5.60 2.46 8.01
C TYR A 54 -7.01 1.86 7.86
N GLY A 55 -7.87 2.02 8.86
CA GLY A 55 -9.25 1.53 8.81
C GLY A 55 -10.04 2.06 7.61
N ALA A 56 -9.84 3.32 7.23
CA ALA A 56 -10.49 3.91 6.06
C ALA A 56 -10.02 3.27 4.74
N LEU A 57 -8.72 3.01 4.59
CA LEU A 57 -8.15 2.36 3.41
C LEU A 57 -8.62 0.90 3.29
N VAL A 58 -8.65 0.17 4.40
CA VAL A 58 -9.19 -1.19 4.48
C VAL A 58 -10.66 -1.22 4.05
N ALA A 59 -11.49 -0.33 4.63
CA ALA A 59 -12.90 -0.24 4.29
C ALA A 59 -13.10 0.14 2.82
N TYR A 60 -12.29 1.05 2.28
CA TYR A 60 -12.35 1.46 0.88
C TYR A 60 -12.05 0.30 -0.08
N SER A 61 -11.02 -0.50 0.19
CA SER A 61 -10.74 -1.72 -0.59
C SER A 61 -11.94 -2.66 -0.62
N GLN A 62 -12.64 -2.82 0.51
CA GLN A 62 -13.86 -3.62 0.57
C GLN A 62 -15.02 -3.02 -0.22
N VAL A 63 -15.17 -1.70 -0.24
CA VAL A 63 -16.17 -1.02 -1.10
C VAL A 63 -15.94 -1.35 -2.57
N VAL A 64 -14.68 -1.31 -3.03
CA VAL A 64 -14.33 -1.66 -4.42
C VAL A 64 -14.64 -3.14 -4.70
N MET A 65 -14.20 -4.04 -3.81
CA MET A 65 -14.37 -5.48 -3.99
C MET A 65 -15.82 -5.94 -3.94
N THR A 66 -16.60 -5.42 -3.00
CA THR A 66 -18.04 -5.74 -2.89
C THR A 66 -18.84 -5.18 -4.06
N ARG A 67 -18.49 -3.98 -4.54
CA ARG A 67 -19.07 -3.42 -5.76
C ARG A 67 -18.72 -4.24 -6.99
N MET A 68 -17.47 -4.67 -7.13
CA MET A 68 -17.06 -5.57 -8.22
C MET A 68 -17.88 -6.86 -8.21
N LYS A 69 -18.09 -7.48 -7.04
CA LYS A 69 -18.96 -8.66 -6.91
C LYS A 69 -20.43 -8.37 -7.26
N ALA A 70 -20.95 -7.22 -6.84
CA ALA A 70 -22.36 -6.87 -7.04
C ALA A 70 -22.69 -6.56 -8.51
N GLU A 71 -21.75 -5.97 -9.23
CA GLU A 71 -21.93 -5.63 -10.65
C GLU A 71 -21.51 -6.75 -11.60
N ASP A 72 -20.90 -7.83 -11.09
CA ASP A 72 -20.54 -9.06 -11.82
C ASP A 72 -19.93 -8.81 -13.21
N PRO A 73 -18.86 -8.00 -13.31
CA PRO A 73 -18.21 -7.75 -14.59
C PRO A 73 -17.57 -9.04 -15.12
N GLU A 74 -17.50 -9.17 -16.44
CA GLU A 74 -16.77 -10.27 -17.09
C GLU A 74 -15.33 -10.33 -16.56
N VAL A 75 -14.93 -11.49 -16.06
CA VAL A 75 -13.58 -11.72 -15.53
C VAL A 75 -12.54 -11.48 -16.63
N GLY A 76 -11.54 -10.64 -16.34
CA GLY A 76 -10.55 -10.20 -17.34
C GLY A 76 -11.04 -9.10 -18.28
N GLY A 77 -12.32 -8.73 -18.23
CA GLY A 77 -12.85 -7.55 -18.90
C GLY A 77 -12.33 -6.26 -18.28
N VAL A 78 -12.47 -5.14 -19.00
CA VAL A 78 -11.93 -3.82 -18.60
C VAL A 78 -12.43 -3.40 -17.21
N ASP A 79 -13.71 -3.56 -16.92
CA ASP A 79 -14.31 -3.17 -15.64
C ASP A 79 -13.83 -4.06 -14.48
N HIS A 80 -13.64 -5.37 -14.74
CA HIS A 80 -13.06 -6.30 -13.76
C HIS A 80 -11.60 -5.94 -13.48
N ALA A 81 -10.80 -5.76 -14.53
CA ALA A 81 -9.39 -5.41 -14.41
C ALA A 81 -9.16 -4.05 -13.74
N PHE A 82 -9.97 -3.04 -14.05
CA PHE A 82 -9.88 -1.73 -13.41
C PHE A 82 -10.15 -1.81 -11.91
N ARG A 83 -11.19 -2.55 -11.49
CA ARG A 83 -11.55 -2.70 -10.07
C ARG A 83 -10.58 -3.58 -9.31
N ALA A 84 -10.15 -4.68 -9.93
CA ALA A 84 -9.12 -5.55 -9.37
C ALA A 84 -7.82 -4.75 -9.17
N GLY A 85 -7.41 -3.93 -10.15
CA GLY A 85 -6.23 -3.08 -10.05
C GLY A 85 -6.36 -1.97 -9.01
N GLN A 86 -7.53 -1.35 -8.90
CA GLN A 86 -7.82 -0.35 -7.88
C GLN A 86 -7.71 -0.94 -6.47
N ALA A 87 -8.34 -2.09 -6.22
CA ALA A 87 -8.24 -2.78 -4.94
C ALA A 87 -6.80 -3.25 -4.68
N TYR A 88 -6.12 -3.77 -5.70
CA TYR A 88 -4.74 -4.22 -5.61
C TYR A 88 -3.79 -3.09 -5.20
N GLY A 89 -3.87 -1.93 -5.86
CA GLY A 89 -3.05 -0.77 -5.52
C GLY A 89 -3.24 -0.30 -4.07
N VAL A 90 -4.48 -0.26 -3.57
CA VAL A 90 -4.72 0.11 -2.16
C VAL A 90 -4.14 -0.95 -1.21
N SER A 91 -4.33 -2.24 -1.52
CA SER A 91 -3.76 -3.32 -0.70
C SER A 91 -2.24 -3.29 -0.67
N CYS A 92 -1.59 -2.94 -1.78
CA CYS A 92 -0.15 -2.72 -1.83
C CYS A 92 0.29 -1.54 -0.95
N VAL A 93 -0.45 -0.43 -0.94
CA VAL A 93 -0.13 0.70 -0.05
C VAL A 93 -0.24 0.30 1.42
N LEU A 94 -1.29 -0.44 1.79
CA LEU A 94 -1.43 -0.96 3.14
C LEU A 94 -0.22 -1.84 3.49
N ASN A 95 0.01 -2.88 2.69
CA ASN A 95 1.03 -3.89 2.97
C ASN A 95 2.49 -3.40 2.85
N HIS A 96 2.78 -2.45 1.97
CA HIS A 96 4.16 -2.00 1.75
C HIS A 96 4.54 -0.79 2.57
N ILE A 97 3.58 0.10 2.86
CA ILE A 97 3.88 1.40 3.45
C ILE A 97 3.42 1.41 4.90
N ILE A 98 2.19 0.95 5.17
CA ILE A 98 1.61 1.10 6.51
C ILE A 98 2.01 -0.05 7.43
N ASP A 99 2.18 -1.28 6.94
CA ASP A 99 2.67 -2.43 7.74
C ASP A 99 4.05 -2.21 8.36
N GLN A 100 4.84 -1.28 7.81
CA GLN A 100 6.13 -0.90 8.41
C GLN A 100 5.97 -0.10 9.72
N LEU A 101 4.76 0.34 10.05
CA LEU A 101 4.43 1.06 11.26
C LEU A 101 3.98 0.09 12.35
N THR A 102 4.69 0.12 13.47
CA THR A 102 4.41 -0.72 14.63
C THR A 102 3.72 0.08 15.73
N ASP A 103 2.72 -0.53 16.35
CA ASP A 103 2.14 -0.04 17.59
C ASP A 103 3.03 -0.40 18.78
N VAL A 104 4.09 0.39 18.95
CA VAL A 104 5.08 0.23 20.02
C VAL A 104 4.49 0.36 21.42
N ALA A 105 3.32 0.99 21.57
CA ALA A 105 2.65 1.18 22.86
C ALA A 105 1.57 0.11 23.12
N SER A 106 1.19 -0.69 22.11
CA SER A 106 0.10 -1.68 22.17
C SER A 106 -1.23 -1.05 22.63
N VAL A 107 -1.50 0.17 22.19
CA VAL A 107 -2.68 0.97 22.58
C VAL A 107 -3.73 1.10 21.46
N THR A 108 -3.42 0.61 20.27
CA THR A 108 -4.26 0.64 19.06
C THR A 108 -4.46 -0.77 18.51
N SER A 109 -5.32 -0.90 17.50
CA SER A 109 -5.54 -2.16 16.79
C SER A 109 -4.67 -2.31 15.54
N LEU A 110 -3.59 -1.53 15.40
CA LEU A 110 -2.76 -1.52 14.17
C LEU A 110 -2.27 -2.92 13.77
N GLN A 111 -1.82 -3.74 14.73
CA GLN A 111 -1.41 -5.13 14.43
C GLN A 111 -2.56 -6.01 13.94
N ALA A 112 -3.79 -5.82 14.46
CA ALA A 112 -4.94 -6.58 13.98
C ALA A 112 -5.40 -6.11 12.59
N LEU A 113 -5.22 -4.81 12.29
CA LEU A 113 -5.51 -4.25 10.97
C LEU A 113 -4.48 -4.70 9.92
N ASP A 114 -3.21 -4.83 10.33
CA ASP A 114 -2.11 -5.42 9.58
C ASP A 114 -2.44 -6.86 9.16
N ASP A 115 -2.73 -7.74 10.13
CA ASP A 115 -3.14 -9.13 9.87
C ASP A 115 -4.37 -9.24 8.94
N PHE A 116 -5.33 -8.32 9.11
CA PHE A 116 -6.51 -8.24 8.26
C PHE A 116 -6.16 -7.79 6.83
N SER A 117 -5.28 -6.80 6.68
CA SER A 117 -4.80 -6.31 5.38
C SER A 117 -4.07 -7.42 4.62
N ASP A 118 -3.24 -8.21 5.29
CA ASP A 118 -2.56 -9.36 4.70
C ASP A 118 -3.56 -10.40 4.15
N THR A 119 -4.62 -10.68 4.91
CA THR A 119 -5.70 -11.57 4.44
C THR A 119 -6.41 -10.99 3.22
N LEU A 120 -6.75 -9.70 3.27
CA LEU A 120 -7.40 -8.98 2.18
C LEU A 120 -6.53 -8.93 0.91
N HIS A 121 -5.23 -8.68 1.05
CA HIS A 121 -4.30 -8.63 -0.06
C HIS A 121 -4.25 -9.96 -0.82
N ASN A 122 -4.24 -11.09 -0.10
CA ASN A 122 -4.30 -12.42 -0.70
C ASN A 122 -5.59 -12.65 -1.51
N ASP A 123 -6.74 -12.21 -1.01
CA ASP A 123 -8.01 -12.29 -1.73
C ASP A 123 -8.00 -11.44 -3.01
N ILE A 124 -7.39 -10.25 -2.95
CA ILE A 124 -7.28 -9.34 -4.10
C ILE A 124 -6.30 -9.88 -5.14
N LEU A 125 -5.21 -10.54 -4.73
CA LEU A 125 -4.25 -11.18 -5.63
C LEU A 125 -4.93 -12.20 -6.56
N VAL A 126 -5.91 -12.95 -6.07
CA VAL A 126 -6.70 -13.88 -6.90
C VAL A 126 -7.41 -13.13 -8.02
N GLN A 127 -8.02 -11.98 -7.72
CA GLN A 127 -8.72 -11.15 -8.71
C GLN A 127 -7.76 -10.45 -9.67
N ALA A 128 -6.63 -9.94 -9.17
CA ALA A 128 -5.62 -9.30 -10.00
C ALA A 128 -5.02 -10.28 -11.02
N ARG A 129 -4.72 -11.51 -10.60
CA ARG A 129 -4.26 -12.59 -11.49
C ARG A 129 -5.33 -12.96 -12.52
N ALA A 130 -6.59 -13.11 -12.10
CA ALA A 130 -7.70 -13.39 -13.00
C ALA A 130 -7.91 -12.27 -14.04
N ALA A 131 -7.60 -11.03 -13.67
CA ALA A 131 -7.62 -9.88 -14.56
C ALA A 131 -6.40 -9.78 -15.51
N GLY A 132 -5.43 -10.69 -15.39
CA GLY A 132 -4.18 -10.61 -16.16
C GLY A 132 -3.32 -9.39 -15.81
N LEU A 133 -3.54 -8.78 -14.64
CA LEU A 133 -2.69 -7.69 -14.17
C LEU A 133 -1.33 -8.28 -13.85
N THR A 134 -0.29 -7.79 -14.54
CA THR A 134 1.10 -8.11 -14.20
C THR A 134 1.39 -7.54 -12.82
N VAL A 135 1.28 -8.41 -11.83
CA VAL A 135 1.82 -8.22 -10.48
C VAL A 135 3.33 -8.04 -10.65
N GLU A 136 3.93 -7.08 -9.96
CA GLU A 136 5.36 -6.73 -10.13
C GLU A 136 6.27 -7.97 -10.03
N LEU A 137 7.53 -7.86 -10.49
CA LEU A 137 8.56 -8.92 -10.34
C LEU A 137 8.66 -9.47 -8.90
N LEU A 138 8.20 -8.69 -7.92
CA LEU A 138 8.20 -8.97 -6.49
C LEU A 138 6.77 -8.82 -5.92
N ASP A 139 6.44 -9.59 -4.89
CA ASP A 139 5.18 -9.56 -4.16
C ASP A 139 5.13 -8.42 -3.13
N ALA A 140 4.04 -8.39 -2.36
CA ALA A 140 3.82 -7.40 -1.31
C ALA A 140 4.90 -7.35 -0.20
N LYS A 141 5.79 -8.35 -0.14
CA LYS A 141 6.88 -8.48 0.85
C LYS A 141 8.26 -8.37 0.20
N GLY A 142 8.32 -8.12 -1.11
CA GLY A 142 9.57 -8.03 -1.87
C GLY A 142 10.11 -9.38 -2.31
N ASP A 143 9.32 -10.46 -2.20
CA ASP A 143 9.68 -11.80 -2.64
C ASP A 143 9.29 -12.02 -4.10
N ILE A 144 10.06 -12.81 -4.86
CA ILE A 144 9.71 -13.09 -6.25
C ILE A 144 8.38 -13.84 -6.32
N LEU A 145 7.44 -13.31 -7.09
CA LEU A 145 6.21 -14.01 -7.45
C LEU A 145 6.55 -15.14 -8.42
N PHE A 146 6.79 -16.34 -7.89
CA PHE A 146 6.83 -17.55 -8.69
C PHE A 146 5.40 -17.95 -9.10
N GLU A 147 5.25 -18.38 -10.36
CA GLU A 147 3.99 -18.87 -10.95
C GLU A 147 3.31 -19.98 -10.12
#